data_AF-A0A1A8E0E1-F1
#
_entry.id   AF-A0A1A8E0E1-F1
#
_cell.length_a   1.000
_cell.length_b   1.000
_cell.length_c   1.000
_cell.angle_alpha   90.00
_cell.angle_beta   90.00
_cell.angle_gamma   90.00
#
_symmetry.space_group_name_H-M   'P 1'
#
loop_
_entity.id
_entity.type
_entity.pdbx_description
1 polymer ?
#
loop_
_entity_poly.entity_id
_entity_poly.type
_entity_poly.pdbx_seq_one_letter_code
_entity_poly.pdbx_strand_id
1 'polypeptide(L)' 'MSHESILLMANSQTDMDDWVKAIRRVIWAPFGGGIFGQRLEDTVQYEKKFGPRLVPLLVEQCVDFIRERGLDEEGLFRMP' A
#
# COMPACT_ATOMS: atom_id res chain seq x y z
N MET A 1 -7.12 -33.01 -3.51
CA MET A 1 -6.15 -32.12 -4.20
C MET A 1 -4.96 -31.99 -3.26
N SER A 2 -3.76 -32.40 -3.67
CA SER A 2 -2.57 -32.23 -2.84
C SER A 2 -2.12 -30.77 -2.91
N HIS A 3 -1.78 -30.17 -1.77
CA HIS A 3 -1.10 -28.89 -1.75
C HIS A 3 0.38 -29.13 -2.06
N GLU A 4 0.89 -28.53 -3.13
CA GLU A 4 2.34 -28.43 -3.34
C GLU A 4 2.90 -27.36 -2.41
N SER A 5 3.93 -27.71 -1.66
CA SER A 5 4.73 -26.77 -0.87
C SER A 5 6.09 -26.58 -1.55
N ILE A 6 6.52 -25.32 -1.65
CA ILE A 6 7.81 -24.94 -2.24
C ILE A 6 8.65 -24.27 -1.14
N LEU A 7 9.90 -24.70 -0.99
CA LEU A 7 10.88 -24.07 -0.09
C LEU A 7 11.71 -23.05 -0.87
N LEU A 8 11.76 -21.81 -0.38
CA LEU A 8 12.64 -20.75 -0.87
C LEU A 8 13.70 -20.46 0.19
N MET A 9 14.96 -20.33 -0.22
CA MET A 9 16.08 -19.99 0.66
C MET A 9 16.95 -18.92 0.03
N ALA A 10 17.46 -18.00 0.84
CA ALA A 10 18.34 -16.93 0.43
C ALA A 10 19.71 -17.03 1.13
N ASN A 11 20.76 -16.47 0.53
CA ASN A 11 22.13 -16.53 1.05
C ASN A 11 22.40 -15.51 2.17
N SER A 12 21.45 -14.60 2.44
CA SER A 12 21.53 -13.61 3.51
C SER A 12 20.15 -13.34 4.11
N GLN A 13 20.11 -12.84 5.35
CA GLN A 13 18.86 -12.42 5.98
C GLN A 13 18.23 -11.24 5.24
N THR A 14 19.05 -10.30 4.75
CA THR A 14 18.57 -9.14 3.98
C THR A 14 17.84 -9.57 2.71
N ASP A 15 18.41 -10.50 1.94
CA ASP A 15 17.74 -11.03 0.74
C ASP A 15 16.42 -11.72 1.09
N MET A 16 16.39 -12.49 2.19
CA MET A 16 15.18 -13.13 2.68
C MET A 16 14.09 -12.11 3.02
N ASP A 17 14.44 -11.05 3.75
CA ASP A 17 13.49 -10.00 4.14
C ASP A 17 12.92 -9.27 2.92
N ASP A 18 13.76 -8.97 1.92
CA ASP A 18 13.34 -8.32 0.69
C ASP A 18 12.45 -9.22 -0.18
N TRP A 19 12.74 -10.52 -0.23
CA TRP A 19 11.87 -11.49 -0.91
C TRP A 19 10.51 -11.61 -0.21
N VAL A 20 10.50 -11.70 1.13
CA VAL A 20 9.25 -11.75 1.91
C VAL A 20 8.40 -10.50 1.67
N LYS A 21 9.02 -9.30 1.66
CA LYS A 21 8.32 -8.05 1.34
C LYS A 21 7.76 -8.07 -0.08
N ALA A 22 8.55 -8.48 -1.07
CA ALA A 22 8.12 -8.54 -2.47
C ALA A 22 6.97 -9.53 -2.67
N ILE A 23 7.06 -10.73 -2.10
CA ILE A 23 6.02 -11.75 -2.17
C ILE A 23 4.73 -11.26 -1.49
N ARG A 24 4.83 -10.72 -0.27
CA ARG A 24 3.67 -10.15 0.43
C ARG A 24 3.03 -9.03 -0.37
N ARG A 25 3.82 -8.13 -0.96
CA ARG A 25 3.30 -7.04 -1.81
C ARG A 25 2.47 -7.60 -2.97
N VAL A 26 2.95 -8.65 -3.65
CA VAL A 26 2.22 -9.25 -4.78
C VAL A 26 0.96 -9.99 -4.31
N ILE A 27 1.04 -10.78 -3.23
CA ILE A 27 -0.11 -11.51 -2.66
C ILE A 27 -1.20 -10.53 -2.22
N TRP A 28 -0.81 -9.42 -1.60
CA TRP A 28 -1.75 -8.44 -1.05
C TRP A 28 -2.13 -7.31 -2.02
N ALA A 29 -1.49 -7.20 -3.19
CA ALA A 29 -1.81 -6.17 -4.18
C ALA A 29 -3.29 -6.16 -4.62
N PRO A 30 -3.95 -7.32 -4.90
CA PRO A 30 -5.38 -7.35 -5.20
C PRO A 30 -6.26 -6.83 -4.05
N PHE A 31 -5.78 -6.93 -2.81
CA PHE A 31 -6.50 -6.60 -1.58
C PHE A 31 -6.10 -5.24 -0.99
N GLY A 32 -5.32 -4.43 -1.71
CA GLY A 32 -4.88 -3.10 -1.27
C GLY A 32 -3.70 -3.08 -0.28
N GLY A 33 -3.21 -4.24 0.18
CA GLY A 33 -2.10 -4.33 1.13
C GLY A 33 -0.70 -4.16 0.52
N GLY A 34 -0.61 -3.90 -0.79
CA GLY A 34 0.66 -3.63 -1.49
C GLY A 34 0.97 -2.14 -1.70
N ILE A 35 0.10 -1.23 -1.24
CA ILE A 35 0.15 0.20 -1.63
C ILE A 35 1.29 0.99 -0.97
N PHE A 36 1.64 0.67 0.27
CA PHE A 36 2.69 1.39 1.01
C PHE A 36 4.09 0.90 0.62
N GLY A 37 4.97 1.83 0.28
CA GLY A 37 6.33 1.53 -0.22
C GLY A 37 6.39 1.18 -1.71
N GLN A 38 5.26 1.28 -2.43
CA GLN A 38 5.21 1.17 -3.88
C GLN A 38 5.49 2.53 -4.54
N ARG A 39 5.93 2.52 -5.81
CA ARG A 39 6.07 3.74 -6.61
C ARG A 39 4.70 4.40 -6.79
N LEU A 40 4.65 5.72 -6.70
CA LEU A 40 3.41 6.49 -6.75
C LEU A 40 2.64 6.23 -8.06
N GLU A 41 3.36 6.20 -9.17
CA GLU A 41 2.83 5.91 -10.50
C GLU A 41 2.18 4.53 -10.58
N ASP A 42 2.77 3.50 -9.99
CA ASP A 42 2.22 2.14 -10.00
C ASP A 42 0.90 2.11 -9.22
N THR A 43 0.85 2.83 -8.09
CA THR A 43 -0.37 2.98 -7.27
C THR A 43 -1.48 3.68 -8.05
N VAL A 44 -1.19 4.85 -8.63
CA VAL A 44 -2.18 5.63 -9.40
C VAL A 44 -2.67 4.83 -10.62
N GLN A 45 -1.78 4.14 -11.33
CA GLN A 45 -2.16 3.31 -12.49
C GLN A 45 -3.08 2.14 -12.08
N TYR A 46 -2.76 1.45 -10.99
CA TYR A 46 -3.60 0.35 -10.49
C TYR A 46 -5.01 0.82 -10.11
N GLU A 47 -5.12 2.01 -9.50
CA GLU A 47 -6.39 2.55 -9.03
C GLU A 47 -7.28 3.15 -10.13
N LYS A 48 -6.77 3.35 -11.36
CA LYS A 48 -7.58 3.80 -12.50
C LYS A 48 -8.80 2.92 -12.78
N LYS A 49 -8.76 1.64 -12.37
CA LYS A 49 -9.91 0.74 -12.43
C LYS A 49 -11.11 1.19 -11.59
N PHE A 50 -10.89 2.09 -10.64
CA PHE A 50 -11.92 2.71 -9.80
C PHE A 50 -12.29 4.14 -10.25
N GLY A 51 -11.87 4.55 -11.44
CA GLY A 51 -12.13 5.87 -12.02
C GLY A 51 -10.85 6.66 -12.35
N PRO A 52 -10.95 7.75 -13.13
CA PRO A 52 -9.81 8.60 -13.42
C PRO A 52 -9.31 9.28 -12.14
N ARG A 53 -8.03 9.05 -11.80
CA ARG A 53 -7.38 9.61 -10.59
C ARG A 53 -6.03 10.20 -10.95
N LEU A 54 -5.68 11.31 -10.29
CA LEU A 54 -4.38 11.99 -10.40
C LEU A 54 -3.46 11.70 -9.21
N VAL A 55 -4.02 11.21 -8.11
CA VAL A 55 -3.35 10.90 -6.85
C VAL A 55 -3.91 9.58 -6.30
N PRO A 56 -3.24 8.94 -5.32
CA PRO A 56 -3.76 7.72 -4.71
C PRO A 56 -5.10 7.94 -3.99
N LEU A 57 -5.98 6.94 -4.03
CA LEU A 57 -7.28 6.94 -3.36
C LEU A 57 -7.16 7.28 -1.86
N LEU A 58 -6.14 6.73 -1.19
CA LEU A 58 -5.87 7.02 0.21
C LEU A 58 -5.65 8.53 0.44
N VAL A 59 -4.93 9.20 -0.46
CA VAL A 59 -4.67 10.64 -0.37
C VAL A 59 -5.97 11.42 -0.56
N GLU A 60 -6.79 11.06 -1.55
CA GLU A 60 -8.11 11.69 -1.75
C GLU A 60 -8.99 11.56 -0.50
N GLN A 61 -9.13 10.35 0.04
CA GLN A 61 -9.95 10.06 1.20
C GLN A 61 -9.47 10.80 2.46
N CYS A 62 -8.16 10.87 2.69
CA CYS A 62 -7.62 11.65 3.81
C CYS A 62 -7.93 13.13 3.64
N VAL A 63 -7.75 13.69 2.44
CA VAL A 63 -8.03 15.10 2.17
C VAL A 63 -9.51 15.42 2.36
N ASP A 64 -10.40 14.58 1.86
CA ASP A 64 -11.85 14.75 2.03
C ASP A 64 -12.24 14.71 3.51
N PHE A 65 -11.70 13.75 4.27
CA PHE A 65 -11.91 13.66 5.72
C PHE A 65 -11.45 14.92 6.46
N ILE A 66 -10.26 15.43 6.15
CA ILE A 66 -9.72 16.64 6.78
C ILE A 66 -10.60 17.85 6.48
N ARG A 67 -11.06 18.00 5.23
CA ARG A 67 -11.94 19.10 4.84
C ARG A 67 -13.28 19.04 5.55
N GLU A 68 -13.84 17.85 5.72
CA GLU A 68 -15.14 17.66 6.36
C GLU A 68 -15.09 17.79 7.88
N ARG A 69 -13.98 17.39 8.53
CA ARG A 69 -13.95 17.20 9.99
C ARG A 69 -12.74 17.77 10.70
N GLY A 70 -11.64 18.01 9.99
CA GLY A 70 -10.35 18.34 10.60
C GLY A 70 -10.00 19.82 10.64
N LEU A 71 -10.79 20.69 9.99
CA LEU A 71 -10.44 22.12 9.86
C LEU A 71 -10.53 22.90 11.19
N ASP A 72 -11.37 22.43 12.12
CA ASP A 72 -11.54 23.04 13.43
C ASP A 72 -10.69 22.36 14.53
N GLU A 73 -9.93 21.32 14.17
CA GLU A 73 -9.09 20.57 15.11
C GLU A 73 -7.81 21.35 15.46
N GLU A 74 -7.66 21.74 16.74
CA GLU A 74 -6.46 22.40 17.21
C GLU A 74 -5.26 21.45 17.15
N GLY A 75 -4.18 21.89 16.51
CA GLY A 75 -2.97 21.06 16.40
C GLY A 75 -3.11 19.88 15.45
N LEU A 76 -3.96 19.95 14.42
CA LEU A 76 -4.04 18.98 13.33
C LEU A 76 -2.63 18.55 12.87
N PHE A 77 -2.36 17.25 12.90
CA PHE A 77 -1.07 16.60 12.61
C PHE A 77 0.10 16.90 13.56
N ARG A 78 -0.12 17.49 14.73
CA ARG A 78 0.97 17.82 15.68
C ARG A 78 1.22 16.76 16.75
N MET A 79 0.26 15.88 17.04
CA MET A 79 0.42 14.80 18.01
C MET A 79 0.63 13.45 17.29
N PRO A 80 1.57 12.60 17.75
CA PRO A 80 1.84 11.28 17.18
C PRO A 80 0.76 10.25 17.53
#